data_AF-A0A923V224-F1
#
_entry.id   AF-A0A923V224-F1
#
_cell.length_a   1.000
_cell.length_b   1.000
_cell.length_c   1.000
_cell.angle_alpha   90.00
_cell.angle_beta   90.00
_cell.angle_gamma   90.00
#
_symmetry.space_group_name_H-M   'P 1'
#
loop_
_entity.id
_entity.type
_entity.pdbx_description
1 polymer ?
#
loop_
_entity_poly.entity_id
_entity_poly.type
_entity_poly.pdbx_seq_one_letter_code
_entity_poly.pdbx_strand_id
1 'polypeptide(L)'
;MPEIGPCQLAANRLTSNRSHLVSILTFVFAFFLSSPIAFAQTPKTPLFNQDSLKLISNQFKFTEGASVDRKGNVFFTDQPNNKIWEYSIDGKLSIFLSPAGRANGTMFDKKGNLIVCADEHNQLWSINKDKQIKVLLSNYEGKTLNGPNDIWVDAKGGIFFTDPYYQRDYWTRKSSELPSQSVYYVSKGSGKAVLVADDLKQPNGIVGTPDGN
;
A
#
# COMPACT_ATOMS: atom_id res chain seq x y z
N MET A 1 -64.69 -47.83 21.58
CA MET A 1 -66.09 -47.38 21.74
C MET A 1 -66.76 -48.31 22.72
N PRO A 2 -67.57 -47.85 23.69
CA PRO A 2 -68.35 -46.59 23.78
C PRO A 2 -67.73 -45.63 24.83
N GLU A 3 -68.30 -44.49 25.23
CA GLU A 3 -69.02 -43.34 24.65
C GLU A 3 -69.26 -42.38 25.84
N ILE A 4 -68.99 -41.08 25.62
CA ILE A 4 -69.79 -39.89 25.99
C ILE A 4 -70.26 -39.77 27.47
N GLY A 5 -69.75 -38.83 28.29
CA GLY A 5 -70.09 -37.39 28.35
C GLY A 5 -70.71 -37.04 29.74
N PRO A 6 -71.10 -35.79 30.09
CA PRO A 6 -70.98 -34.53 29.36
C PRO A 6 -70.42 -33.34 30.19
N CYS A 7 -70.33 -32.23 29.45
CA CYS A 7 -70.06 -30.84 29.79
C CYS A 7 -71.12 -30.18 30.70
N GLN A 8 -70.74 -29.19 31.54
CA GLN A 8 -71.46 -27.91 31.62
C GLN A 8 -70.74 -26.85 32.50
N LEU A 9 -70.51 -25.67 31.91
CA LEU A 9 -70.24 -24.41 32.58
C LEU A 9 -71.47 -23.96 33.39
N ALA A 10 -71.26 -23.31 34.56
CA ALA A 10 -71.91 -22.03 34.88
C ALA A 10 -71.43 -21.42 36.22
N ALA A 11 -71.19 -20.10 36.16
CA ALA A 11 -71.50 -19.07 37.14
C ALA A 11 -70.71 -18.93 38.47
N ASN A 12 -69.79 -17.96 38.43
CA ASN A 12 -69.49 -16.92 39.43
C ASN A 12 -70.22 -16.96 40.80
N ARG A 13 -69.43 -16.87 41.89
CA ARG A 13 -69.49 -15.76 42.87
C ARG A 13 -68.35 -15.82 43.90
N LEU A 14 -67.52 -14.79 43.85
CA LEU A 14 -67.00 -13.96 44.94
C LEU A 14 -67.06 -14.55 46.37
N THR A 15 -65.89 -14.83 46.95
CA THR A 15 -65.45 -14.32 48.26
C THR A 15 -63.95 -14.62 48.43
N SER A 16 -63.19 -13.66 48.95
CA SER A 16 -62.14 -13.86 49.97
C SER A 16 -61.07 -12.76 49.93
N ASN A 17 -61.05 -12.00 51.04
CA ASN A 17 -59.91 -11.47 51.79
C ASN A 17 -58.85 -10.62 51.07
N ARG A 18 -58.83 -9.31 51.35
CA ARG A 18 -58.17 -8.64 52.49
C ARG A 18 -56.64 -8.75 52.47
N SER A 19 -56.06 -7.58 52.20
CA SER A 19 -54.82 -7.01 52.75
C SER A 19 -53.52 -7.79 52.57
N HIS A 20 -52.54 -7.20 51.91
CA HIS A 20 -51.32 -6.71 52.58
C HIS A 20 -50.54 -5.77 51.64
N LEU A 21 -49.81 -4.85 52.27
CA LEU A 21 -49.19 -3.67 51.69
C LEU A 21 -48.22 -3.98 50.55
N VAL A 22 -48.35 -3.25 49.45
CA VAL A 22 -47.32 -3.15 48.41
C VAL A 22 -46.20 -2.27 48.94
N SER A 23 -45.09 -2.90 49.35
CA SER A 23 -43.83 -2.20 49.62
C SER A 23 -43.19 -1.87 48.26
N ILE A 24 -43.27 -0.60 47.84
CA ILE A 24 -42.65 -0.11 46.61
C ILE A 24 -41.15 -0.03 46.86
N LEU A 25 -40.42 -1.04 46.41
CA LEU A 25 -38.97 -1.07 46.39
C LEU A 25 -38.48 -0.10 45.30
N THR A 26 -37.99 1.07 45.70
CA THR A 26 -37.39 2.05 44.78
C THR A 26 -36.04 1.52 44.29
N PHE A 27 -36.03 0.88 43.12
CA PHE A 27 -34.79 0.55 42.40
C PHE A 27 -34.18 1.85 41.86
N VAL A 28 -33.16 2.39 42.53
CA VAL A 28 -32.30 3.44 41.96
C VAL A 28 -31.38 2.76 40.94
N PHE A 29 -31.76 2.85 39.66
CA PHE A 29 -30.91 2.46 38.54
C PHE A 29 -29.79 3.50 38.40
N ALA A 30 -28.63 3.22 38.98
CA ALA A 30 -27.42 4.00 38.73
C ALA A 30 -26.93 3.69 37.30
N PHE A 31 -27.39 4.48 36.33
CA PHE A 31 -26.80 4.54 34.99
C PHE A 31 -25.38 5.11 35.13
N PHE A 32 -24.38 4.24 35.25
CA PHE A 32 -23.00 4.61 34.93
C PHE A 32 -22.95 4.89 33.43
N LEU A 33 -23.02 6.16 33.05
CA LEU A 33 -22.62 6.60 31.72
C LEU A 33 -21.12 6.32 31.58
N SER A 34 -20.76 5.16 31.03
CA SER A 34 -19.45 4.96 30.42
C SER A 34 -19.41 5.83 29.17
N SER A 35 -19.04 7.10 29.31
CA SER A 35 -18.69 7.91 28.16
C SER A 35 -17.51 7.23 27.47
N PRO A 36 -17.62 6.81 26.19
CA PRO A 36 -16.44 6.46 25.44
C PRO A 36 -15.55 7.70 25.44
N ILE A 37 -14.34 7.57 25.97
CA ILE A 37 -13.29 8.57 25.79
C ILE A 37 -13.03 8.60 24.30
N ALA A 38 -13.66 9.55 23.61
CA ALA A 38 -13.28 9.88 22.25
C ALA A 38 -11.86 10.42 22.35
N PHE A 39 -10.88 9.65 21.87
CA PHE A 39 -9.59 10.20 21.52
C PHE A 39 -9.82 11.19 20.38
N ALA A 40 -10.06 12.46 20.73
CA ALA A 40 -9.96 13.54 19.77
C ALA A 40 -8.53 13.47 19.20
N GLN A 41 -8.41 13.33 17.88
CA GLN A 41 -7.13 13.50 17.21
C GLN A 41 -6.63 14.89 17.59
N THR A 42 -5.48 14.95 18.28
CA THR A 42 -4.75 16.21 18.52
C THR A 42 -4.69 16.95 17.19
N PRO A 43 -5.03 18.26 17.13
CA PRO A 43 -5.04 18.99 15.87
C PRO A 43 -3.73 18.71 15.14
N LYS A 44 -3.84 18.09 13.95
CA LYS A 44 -2.69 17.69 13.14
C LYS A 44 -1.84 18.93 12.91
N THR A 45 -0.66 18.99 13.53
CA THR A 45 0.38 19.91 13.08
C THR A 45 0.51 19.70 11.56
N PRO A 46 0.41 20.77 10.75
CA PRO A 46 0.59 20.63 9.31
C PRO A 46 1.91 19.90 9.05
N LEU A 47 1.87 18.82 8.27
CA LEU A 47 3.06 18.03 7.97
C LEU A 47 4.14 18.90 7.31
N PHE A 48 3.72 19.94 6.60
CA PHE A 48 4.55 21.00 6.08
C PHE A 48 3.74 22.30 6.02
N ASN A 49 4.44 23.43 6.10
CA ASN A 49 3.85 24.74 5.82
C ASN A 49 3.85 24.91 4.30
N GLN A 50 2.68 24.83 3.67
CA GLN A 50 2.60 24.93 2.22
C GLN A 50 2.83 26.38 1.79
N ASP A 51 4.06 26.69 1.38
CA ASP A 51 4.40 27.93 0.67
C ASP A 51 3.89 27.86 -0.78
N SER A 52 4.09 28.93 -1.55
CA SER A 52 3.85 28.97 -2.99
C SER A 52 4.66 27.89 -3.72
N LEU A 53 4.00 27.17 -4.65
CA LEU A 53 4.65 26.16 -5.47
C LEU A 53 5.65 26.82 -6.44
N LYS A 54 6.91 26.41 -6.39
CA LYS A 54 7.95 26.85 -7.33
C LYS A 54 8.17 25.80 -8.41
N LEU A 55 8.00 26.19 -9.67
CA LEU A 55 8.37 25.33 -10.80
C LEU A 55 9.90 25.20 -10.88
N ILE A 56 10.41 23.98 -10.75
CA ILE A 56 11.83 23.67 -10.90
C ILE A 56 12.22 23.49 -12.37
N SER A 57 11.44 22.71 -13.12
CA SER A 57 11.64 22.47 -14.55
C SER A 57 10.41 21.81 -15.17
N ASN A 58 10.23 21.97 -16.48
CA ASN A 58 9.16 21.36 -17.28
C ASN A 58 9.70 20.61 -18.51
N GLN A 59 11.00 20.28 -18.54
CA GLN A 59 11.66 19.66 -19.70
C GLN A 59 11.43 18.15 -19.84
N PHE A 60 10.73 17.53 -18.89
CA PHE A 60 10.57 16.08 -18.82
C PHE A 60 9.42 15.60 -19.70
N LYS A 61 9.50 14.36 -20.17
CA LYS A 61 8.41 13.76 -20.94
C LYS A 61 7.37 13.12 -20.04
N PHE A 62 7.81 12.38 -19.01
CA PHE A 62 6.95 11.74 -18.03
C PHE A 62 7.75 11.34 -16.80
N THR A 63 7.40 11.89 -15.63
CA THR A 63 8.15 11.69 -14.39
C THR A 63 7.46 10.77 -13.40
N GLU A 64 8.17 9.79 -12.86
CA GLU A 64 7.70 8.89 -11.79
C GLU A 64 8.79 8.65 -10.74
N GLY A 65 8.51 7.76 -9.78
CA GLY A 65 9.52 7.13 -8.93
C GLY A 65 10.33 8.11 -8.08
N ALA A 66 9.72 9.19 -7.59
CA ALA A 66 10.42 10.14 -6.74
C ALA A 66 10.92 9.46 -5.45
N SER A 67 12.22 9.54 -5.18
CA SER A 67 12.84 8.99 -3.97
C SER A 67 13.88 9.94 -3.40
N VAL A 68 14.16 9.84 -2.10
CA VAL A 68 15.04 10.79 -1.40
C VAL A 68 16.21 10.04 -0.78
N ASP A 69 17.43 10.52 -1.03
CA ASP A 69 18.61 9.97 -0.40
C ASP A 69 18.75 10.43 1.07
N ARG A 70 19.76 9.93 1.78
CA ARG A 70 20.00 10.34 3.18
C ARG A 70 20.41 11.79 3.37
N LYS A 71 20.83 12.48 2.30
CA LYS A 71 21.22 13.89 2.34
C LYS A 71 20.03 14.80 2.06
N GLY A 72 18.90 14.27 1.60
CA GLY A 72 17.71 15.03 1.21
C GLY A 72 17.65 15.36 -0.28
N ASN A 73 18.57 14.83 -1.10
CA ASN A 73 18.49 15.01 -2.55
C ASN A 73 17.33 14.17 -3.10
N VAL A 74 16.56 14.75 -4.01
CA VAL A 74 15.39 14.11 -4.63
C VAL A 74 15.79 13.53 -5.97
N PHE A 75 15.56 12.24 -6.16
CA PHE A 75 15.75 11.53 -7.41
C PHE A 75 14.39 11.23 -8.02
N PHE A 76 14.27 11.29 -9.33
CA PHE A 76 13.04 10.94 -10.05
C PHE A 76 13.37 10.50 -11.46
N THR A 77 12.47 9.72 -12.07
CA THR A 77 12.67 9.19 -13.40
C THR A 77 12.09 10.12 -14.46
N ASP A 78 12.62 10.04 -15.68
CA ASP A 78 12.03 10.62 -16.89
C ASP A 78 12.03 9.50 -17.94
N GLN A 79 11.05 8.60 -17.78
CA GLN A 79 11.07 7.27 -18.37
C GLN A 79 11.23 7.29 -19.90
N PRO A 80 10.44 8.07 -20.68
CA PRO A 80 10.57 8.07 -22.13
C PRO A 80 11.92 8.61 -22.62
N ASN A 81 12.54 9.52 -21.85
CA ASN A 81 13.86 10.07 -22.14
C ASN A 81 15.01 9.19 -21.61
N ASN A 82 14.70 8.05 -20.98
CA ASN A 82 15.65 7.08 -20.44
C ASN A 82 16.69 7.69 -19.48
N LYS A 83 16.20 8.50 -18.53
CA LYS A 83 17.02 9.23 -17.54
C LYS A 83 16.50 9.06 -16.13
N ILE A 84 17.43 9.09 -15.17
CA ILE A 84 17.14 9.41 -13.77
C ILE A 84 17.77 10.77 -13.49
N TRP A 85 16.97 11.66 -12.91
CA TRP A 85 17.37 13.01 -12.52
C TRP A 85 17.61 13.08 -11.01
N GLU A 86 18.45 14.03 -10.61
CA GLU A 86 18.72 14.41 -9.22
C GLU A 86 18.47 15.91 -9.08
N TYR A 87 17.66 16.27 -8.09
CA TYR A 87 17.49 17.63 -7.60
C TYR A 87 18.11 17.72 -6.20
N SER A 88 19.24 18.42 -6.10
CA SER A 88 20.00 18.51 -4.85
C SER A 88 19.35 19.48 -3.86
N ILE A 89 19.71 19.33 -2.59
CA ILE A 89 19.30 20.27 -1.52
C ILE A 89 19.79 21.71 -1.75
N ASP A 90 20.83 21.90 -2.57
CA ASP A 90 21.36 23.21 -2.98
C ASP A 90 20.56 23.82 -4.15
N GLY A 91 19.50 23.15 -4.60
CA GLY A 91 18.64 23.62 -5.70
C GLY A 91 19.17 23.33 -7.10
N LYS A 92 20.12 22.40 -7.25
CA LYS A 92 20.69 22.02 -8.55
C LYS A 92 19.96 20.82 -9.14
N LEU A 93 19.40 21.00 -10.34
CA LEU A 93 18.90 19.89 -11.16
C LEU A 93 20.01 19.33 -12.06
N SER A 94 20.23 18.01 -12.04
CA SER A 94 21.24 17.34 -12.87
C SER A 94 20.87 15.89 -13.21
N ILE A 95 21.55 15.31 -14.20
CA ILE A 95 21.34 13.90 -14.58
C ILE A 95 22.13 13.00 -13.63
N PHE A 96 21.43 12.12 -12.93
CA PHE A 96 22.07 11.06 -12.13
C PHE A 96 22.57 9.93 -13.03
N LEU A 97 21.70 9.38 -13.89
CA LEU A 97 22.04 8.26 -14.78
C LEU A 97 21.37 8.42 -16.15
N SER A 98 22.13 8.11 -17.22
CA SER A 98 21.64 7.97 -18.59
C SER A 98 22.62 7.10 -19.40
N PRO A 99 22.17 6.06 -20.13
CA PRO A 99 20.81 5.50 -20.12
C PRO A 99 20.47 4.87 -18.76
N ALA A 100 19.19 4.87 -18.41
CA ALA A 100 18.68 4.42 -17.12
C ALA A 100 17.69 3.24 -17.20
N GLY A 101 17.75 2.43 -18.26
CA GLY A 101 16.88 1.26 -18.42
C GLY A 101 15.39 1.57 -18.46
N ARG A 102 15.03 2.80 -18.87
CA ARG A 102 13.68 3.37 -18.82
C ARG A 102 13.07 3.19 -17.43
N ALA A 103 13.84 3.57 -16.42
CA ALA A 103 13.49 3.50 -15.01
C ALA A 103 12.06 4.03 -14.75
N ASN A 104 11.34 3.36 -13.86
CA ASN A 104 10.02 3.75 -13.39
C ASN A 104 10.08 4.10 -11.88
N GLY A 105 9.55 3.25 -11.00
CA GLY A 105 9.64 3.41 -9.56
C GLY A 105 11.07 3.26 -9.04
N THR A 106 11.42 4.07 -8.04
CA THR A 106 12.73 4.02 -7.39
C THR A 106 12.63 4.18 -5.88
N MET A 107 13.59 3.63 -5.14
CA MET A 107 13.68 3.74 -3.68
C MET A 107 15.11 3.47 -3.21
N PHE A 108 15.59 4.21 -2.23
CA PHE A 108 16.91 3.97 -1.65
C PHE A 108 16.87 2.81 -0.63
N ASP A 109 17.84 1.90 -0.73
CA ASP A 109 18.09 0.91 0.30
C ASP A 109 18.85 1.51 1.51
N LYS A 110 18.97 0.73 2.59
CA LYS A 110 19.71 1.13 3.80
C LYS A 110 21.21 1.34 3.58
N LYS A 111 21.77 0.95 2.44
CA LYS A 111 23.19 1.18 2.07
C LYS A 111 23.36 2.45 1.21
N GLY A 112 22.25 3.05 0.77
CA GLY A 112 22.24 4.19 -0.13
C GLY A 112 22.42 3.79 -1.60
N ASN A 113 22.10 2.55 -1.97
CA ASN A 113 21.92 2.18 -3.37
C ASN A 113 20.50 2.53 -3.80
N LEU A 114 20.34 2.99 -5.04
CA LEU A 114 19.04 3.24 -5.63
C LEU A 114 18.50 1.94 -6.23
N ILE A 115 17.43 1.41 -5.66
CA ILE A 115 16.69 0.28 -6.22
C ILE A 115 15.75 0.84 -7.28
N VAL A 116 15.64 0.17 -8.42
CA VAL A 116 14.94 0.69 -9.60
C VAL A 116 14.16 -0.40 -10.30
N CYS A 117 12.92 -0.09 -10.66
CA CYS A 117 12.15 -0.79 -11.68
C CYS A 117 12.64 -0.37 -13.07
N ALA A 118 13.39 -1.23 -13.77
CA ALA A 118 13.97 -0.95 -15.08
C ALA A 118 13.15 -1.63 -16.19
N ASP A 119 12.26 -0.86 -16.82
CA ASP A 119 11.24 -1.34 -17.76
C ASP A 119 11.81 -1.80 -19.12
N GLU A 120 12.95 -1.26 -19.56
CA GLU A 120 13.55 -1.56 -20.88
C GLU A 120 13.84 -3.05 -21.12
N HIS A 121 14.20 -3.77 -20.06
CA HIS A 121 14.39 -5.22 -20.08
C HIS A 121 13.55 -5.95 -19.01
N ASN A 122 12.57 -5.27 -18.43
CA ASN A 122 11.67 -5.82 -17.40
C ASN A 122 12.43 -6.38 -16.18
N GLN A 123 13.29 -5.57 -15.57
CA GLN A 123 14.21 -5.97 -14.50
C GLN A 123 14.04 -5.13 -13.23
N LEU A 124 14.54 -5.66 -12.12
CA LEU A 124 14.88 -4.86 -10.93
C LEU A 124 16.38 -4.63 -10.88
N TRP A 125 16.79 -3.38 -10.70
CA TRP A 125 18.19 -2.98 -10.58
C TRP A 125 18.50 -2.47 -9.18
N SER A 126 19.78 -2.55 -8.81
CA SER A 126 20.42 -1.79 -7.74
C SER A 126 21.54 -0.97 -8.37
N ILE A 127 21.48 0.36 -8.23
CA ILE A 127 22.50 1.29 -8.70
C ILE A 127 23.28 1.78 -7.48
N ASN A 128 24.59 1.54 -7.43
CA ASN A 128 25.42 2.02 -6.34
C ASN A 128 25.81 3.50 -6.52
N LYS A 129 26.55 4.06 -5.55
CA LYS A 129 26.99 5.46 -5.56
C LYS A 129 27.93 5.79 -6.71
N ASP A 130 28.66 4.80 -7.21
CA ASP A 130 29.54 4.90 -8.38
C ASP A 130 28.79 4.68 -9.70
N LYS A 131 27.45 4.65 -9.65
CA LYS A 131 26.54 4.46 -10.79
C LYS A 131 26.68 3.10 -11.47
N GLN A 132 27.26 2.11 -10.80
CA GLN A 132 27.32 0.74 -11.28
C GLN A 132 25.99 0.05 -11.06
N ILE A 133 25.53 -0.65 -12.09
CA ILE A 133 24.24 -1.33 -12.13
C ILE A 133 24.43 -2.81 -11.81
N LYS A 134 23.65 -3.30 -10.84
CA LYS A 134 23.49 -4.73 -10.57
C LYS A 134 22.04 -5.14 -10.83
N VAL A 135 21.83 -6.14 -11.67
CA VAL A 135 20.51 -6.76 -11.84
C VAL A 135 20.19 -7.61 -10.59
N LEU A 136 19.06 -7.34 -9.95
CA LEU A 136 18.57 -8.06 -8.78
C LEU A 136 17.58 -9.16 -9.14
N LEU A 137 16.77 -8.93 -10.17
CA LEU A 137 15.77 -9.86 -10.69
C LEU A 137 15.51 -9.55 -12.16
N SER A 138 15.33 -10.58 -12.99
CA SER A 138 15.03 -10.43 -14.42
C SER A 138 13.87 -11.29 -14.91
N ASN A 139 13.38 -12.22 -14.08
CA ASN A 139 12.30 -13.12 -14.43
C ASN A 139 11.59 -13.63 -13.17
N TYR A 140 10.37 -14.11 -13.36
CA TYR A 140 9.61 -14.90 -12.37
C TYR A 140 9.32 -16.27 -13.00
N GLU A 141 9.78 -17.35 -12.36
CA GLU A 141 9.61 -18.73 -12.85
C GLU A 141 10.06 -18.93 -14.32
N GLY A 142 11.15 -18.26 -14.72
CA GLY A 142 11.69 -18.33 -16.07
C GLY A 142 10.95 -17.48 -17.11
N LYS A 143 9.88 -16.77 -16.72
CA LYS A 143 9.13 -15.86 -17.59
C LYS A 143 9.53 -14.41 -17.35
N THR A 144 9.54 -13.63 -18.43
CA THR A 144 9.81 -12.19 -18.37
C THR A 144 8.76 -11.48 -17.50
N LEU A 145 9.19 -10.55 -16.64
CA LEU A 145 8.27 -9.72 -15.86
C LEU A 145 7.39 -8.86 -16.79
N ASN A 146 6.20 -8.46 -16.34
CA ASN A 146 5.28 -7.63 -17.12
C ASN A 146 5.82 -6.23 -17.42
N GLY A 147 6.67 -5.69 -16.56
CA GLY A 147 7.02 -4.27 -16.56
C GLY A 147 6.97 -3.78 -15.13
N PRO A 148 7.99 -4.11 -14.32
CA PRO A 148 8.06 -3.64 -12.94
C PRO A 148 7.81 -2.14 -12.88
N ASN A 149 6.94 -1.70 -11.99
CA ASN A 149 6.46 -0.33 -11.95
C ASN A 149 6.89 0.35 -10.66
N ASP A 150 6.32 -0.01 -9.50
CA ASP A 150 6.67 0.58 -8.20
C ASP A 150 7.34 -0.41 -7.27
N ILE A 151 8.13 0.11 -6.33
CA ILE A 151 8.89 -0.67 -5.36
C ILE A 151 8.78 -0.10 -3.95
N TRP A 152 8.81 -1.01 -2.98
CA TRP A 152 9.01 -0.68 -1.59
C TRP A 152 10.06 -1.62 -0.96
N VAL A 153 11.05 -1.04 -0.30
CA VAL A 153 12.12 -1.77 0.38
C VAL A 153 11.82 -1.82 1.88
N ASP A 154 11.61 -3.03 2.40
CA ASP A 154 11.23 -3.22 3.79
C ASP A 154 12.42 -3.02 4.77
N ALA A 155 12.13 -3.06 6.07
CA ALA A 155 13.15 -2.89 7.11
C ALA A 155 14.21 -4.01 7.13
N LYS A 156 13.91 -5.20 6.60
CA LYS A 156 14.84 -6.34 6.49
C LYS A 156 15.67 -6.25 5.21
N GLY A 157 15.34 -5.34 4.30
CA GLY A 157 15.95 -5.15 2.99
C GLY A 157 15.39 -6.09 1.92
N GLY A 158 14.22 -6.68 2.15
CA GLY A 158 13.41 -7.29 1.11
C GLY A 158 12.75 -6.22 0.24
N ILE A 159 12.31 -6.62 -0.94
CA ILE A 159 11.76 -5.71 -1.96
C ILE A 159 10.38 -6.20 -2.35
N PHE A 160 9.35 -5.43 -2.02
CA PHE A 160 8.06 -5.55 -2.66
C PHE A 160 8.07 -4.77 -3.97
N PHE A 161 7.44 -5.30 -5.01
CA PHE A 161 7.27 -4.56 -6.26
C PHE A 161 5.96 -4.91 -6.95
N THR A 162 5.42 -3.94 -7.67
CA THR A 162 4.27 -4.12 -8.56
C THR A 162 4.75 -4.45 -9.97
N ASP A 163 4.06 -5.36 -10.64
CA ASP A 163 4.37 -5.78 -12.00
C ASP A 163 3.11 -5.72 -12.89
N PRO A 164 2.60 -4.50 -13.16
CA PRO A 164 1.50 -4.31 -14.10
C PRO A 164 1.98 -4.51 -15.55
N TYR A 165 1.04 -4.71 -16.46
CA TYR A 165 1.31 -4.78 -17.89
C TYR A 165 0.79 -3.53 -18.59
N TYR A 166 1.73 -2.72 -19.06
CA TYR A 166 1.45 -1.57 -19.90
C TYR A 166 2.23 -1.70 -21.20
N GLN A 167 1.56 -1.94 -22.33
CA GLN A 167 2.25 -2.01 -23.61
C GLN A 167 3.02 -0.70 -23.87
N ARG A 168 4.32 -0.82 -24.12
CA ARG A 168 5.18 0.29 -24.49
C ARG A 168 5.45 0.28 -25.99
N ASP A 169 5.63 1.46 -26.58
CA ASP A 169 5.92 1.61 -28.01
C ASP A 169 7.28 1.04 -28.42
N TYR A 170 8.25 1.01 -27.49
CA TYR A 170 9.60 0.51 -27.71
C TYR A 170 9.75 -0.99 -27.46
N TRP A 171 8.71 -1.66 -26.96
CA TRP A 171 8.74 -3.10 -26.78
C TRP A 171 8.42 -3.83 -28.09
N THR A 172 9.23 -4.85 -28.38
CA THR A 172 8.97 -5.78 -29.48
C THR A 172 7.84 -6.76 -29.14
N ARG A 173 7.76 -7.23 -27.88
CA ARG A 173 6.67 -8.08 -27.39
C ARG A 173 5.33 -7.33 -27.37
N LYS A 174 4.24 -8.07 -27.63
CA LYS A 174 2.86 -7.54 -27.75
C LYS A 174 1.87 -8.12 -26.74
N SER A 175 2.35 -9.02 -25.88
CA SER A 175 1.58 -9.59 -24.78
C SER A 175 2.50 -9.86 -23.59
N SER A 176 1.91 -10.09 -22.44
CA SER A 176 2.62 -10.66 -21.30
C SER A 176 2.91 -12.16 -21.48
N GLU A 177 4.00 -12.63 -20.86
CA GLU A 177 4.25 -14.05 -20.62
C GLU A 177 3.63 -14.54 -19.29
N LEU A 178 3.45 -13.65 -18.33
CA LEU A 178 2.82 -13.93 -17.05
C LEU A 178 1.30 -13.86 -17.19
N PRO A 179 0.56 -14.78 -16.54
CA PRO A 179 -0.89 -14.83 -16.65
C PRO A 179 -1.60 -13.71 -15.86
N SER A 180 -0.90 -13.09 -14.91
CA SER A 180 -1.44 -12.10 -13.98
C SER A 180 -0.54 -10.86 -13.86
N GLN A 181 -1.17 -9.76 -13.42
CA GLN A 181 -0.51 -8.51 -13.05
C GLN A 181 -0.51 -8.41 -11.53
N SER A 182 0.67 -8.50 -10.94
CA SER A 182 0.77 -8.97 -9.56
C SER A 182 1.69 -8.11 -8.71
N VAL A 183 1.61 -8.33 -7.40
CA VAL A 183 2.62 -7.87 -6.44
C VAL A 183 3.50 -9.05 -6.10
N TYR A 184 4.80 -8.82 -6.06
CA TYR A 184 5.81 -9.81 -5.73
C TYR A 184 6.71 -9.31 -4.60
N TYR A 185 7.36 -10.25 -3.94
CA TYR A 185 8.37 -9.97 -2.91
C TYR A 185 9.68 -10.69 -3.21
N VAL A 186 10.80 -9.98 -3.14
CA VAL A 186 12.17 -10.52 -3.27
C VAL A 186 12.84 -10.43 -1.90
N SER A 187 13.07 -11.59 -1.28
CA SER A 187 13.85 -11.63 -0.04
C SER A 187 15.28 -11.17 -0.29
N LYS A 188 15.86 -10.44 0.68
CA LYS A 188 17.22 -9.92 0.58
C LYS A 188 18.22 -11.03 0.24
N GLY A 189 18.86 -10.91 -0.93
CA GLY A 189 19.90 -11.83 -1.39
C GLY A 189 19.38 -13.14 -1.99
N SER A 190 18.07 -13.37 -2.08
CA SER A 190 17.53 -14.60 -2.68
C SER A 190 17.70 -14.64 -4.20
N GLY A 191 17.62 -13.48 -4.87
CA GLY A 191 17.53 -13.38 -6.33
C GLY A 191 16.26 -14.02 -6.91
N LYS A 192 15.27 -14.35 -6.06
CA LYS A 192 14.02 -15.01 -6.42
C LYS A 192 12.84 -14.24 -5.83
N ALA A 193 11.86 -13.98 -6.67
CA ALA A 193 10.57 -13.41 -6.27
C ALA A 193 9.60 -14.51 -5.82
N VAL A 194 8.70 -14.14 -4.90
CA VAL A 194 7.50 -14.90 -4.54
C VAL A 194 6.27 -14.04 -4.81
N LEU A 195 5.17 -14.68 -5.21
CA LEU A 195 3.89 -14.01 -5.42
C LEU A 195 3.29 -13.56 -4.07
N VAL A 196 2.81 -12.32 -4.01
CA VAL A 196 2.17 -11.73 -2.82
C VAL A 196 0.68 -11.54 -3.05
N ALA A 197 0.29 -11.01 -4.22
CA ALA A 197 -1.11 -10.79 -4.60
C ALA A 197 -1.25 -10.83 -6.13
N ASP A 198 -2.31 -11.47 -6.62
CA ASP A 198 -2.64 -11.62 -8.05
C ASP A 198 -4.11 -11.31 -8.39
N ASP A 199 -4.90 -10.85 -7.40
CA ASP A 199 -6.30 -10.46 -7.53
C ASP A 199 -6.47 -8.97 -7.91
N LEU A 200 -5.36 -8.31 -8.24
CA LEU A 200 -5.32 -6.91 -8.66
C LEU A 200 -5.41 -6.80 -10.19
N LYS A 201 -6.07 -5.74 -10.67
CA LYS A 201 -6.21 -5.51 -12.11
C LYS A 201 -4.95 -4.96 -12.76
N GLN A 202 -4.32 -3.96 -12.12
CA GLN A 202 -3.21 -3.19 -12.68
C GLN A 202 -2.48 -2.44 -11.55
N PRO A 203 -1.67 -3.13 -10.73
CA PRO A 203 -1.04 -2.54 -9.54
C PRO A 203 0.00 -1.48 -9.94
N ASN A 204 -0.18 -0.22 -9.51
CA ASN A 204 0.60 0.94 -9.96
C ASN A 204 0.97 1.89 -8.80
N GLY A 205 1.32 1.29 -7.66
CA GLY A 205 1.61 1.98 -6.41
C GLY A 205 1.85 0.98 -5.29
N ILE A 206 2.96 1.11 -4.58
CA ILE A 206 3.18 0.33 -3.35
C ILE A 206 4.00 1.15 -2.35
N VAL A 207 3.56 1.12 -1.09
CA VAL A 207 4.28 1.69 0.04
C VAL A 207 3.87 0.88 1.28
N GLY A 208 4.83 0.55 2.13
CA GLY A 208 4.54 -0.05 3.43
C GLY A 208 4.36 0.99 4.52
N THR A 209 4.00 0.53 5.71
CA THR A 209 3.80 1.41 6.87
C THR A 209 5.13 1.78 7.54
N PRO A 210 5.18 2.87 8.35
CA PRO A 210 6.43 3.32 9.00
C PRO A 210 7.10 2.28 9.91
N ASP A 211 6.32 1.36 10.47
CA ASP A 211 6.79 0.22 11.28
C ASP A 211 7.29 -0.95 10.44
N GLY A 212 7.19 -0.87 9.12
CA GLY A 212 7.74 -1.83 8.18
C GLY A 212 6.86 -3.06 7.94
N ASN A 213 5.54 -2.92 8.13
CA ASN A 213 4.53 -3.93 7.79
C ASN A 213 3.88 -3.64 6.43
#